data_AF-A0A2N7W3T1-F1
#
_entry.id   AF-A0A2N7W3T1-F1
#
_cell.length_a   1.000
_cell.length_b   1.000
_cell.length_c   1.000
_cell.angle_alpha   90.00
_cell.angle_beta   90.00
_cell.angle_gamma   90.00
#
_symmetry.space_group_name_H-M   'P 1'
#
loop_
_entity.id
_entity.type
_entity.pdbx_description
1 polymer ?
#
loop_
_entity_poly.entity_id
_entity_poly.type
_entity_poly.pdbx_seq_one_letter_code
_entity_poly.pdbx_strand_id
1 'polypeptide(L)'
;MLPTIQPFCVSITGADDNVRIEDLIALGRIYPFVEWGILHFPEKEGTPHNPTFEWRSECAARCRQHRVRSALHLCISQTFRMLLARQEEISFFYELRQYGRVQANLNGRERAFSHSELIDIYQSLLAHDVPLILQYHEGSAYAIDSLLAALATTSISPPQRVSVLFDASCGKGKSPHAWEKPYSVGNIAIDTGYAGGVSPENIGPVLDAVAQAVSGSRTVPHRYWIDMQSGVRTQGRFDIGKVERVLRVVASRLATFAPMVANAVIGKKN
;
A
#
# COMPACT_ATOMS: atom_id res chain seq x y z
N MET A 1 -10.89 -28.10 5.86
CA MET A 1 -10.28 -26.96 5.14
C MET A 1 -9.19 -26.40 6.03
N LEU A 2 -7.96 -26.24 5.52
CA LEU A 2 -6.92 -25.51 6.24
C LEU A 2 -7.39 -24.05 6.38
N PRO A 3 -7.10 -23.37 7.52
CA PRO A 3 -7.43 -21.96 7.65
C PRO A 3 -6.70 -21.17 6.55
N THR A 4 -7.45 -20.53 5.67
CA THR A 4 -6.91 -19.68 4.61
C THR A 4 -6.23 -18.47 5.25
N ILE A 5 -4.95 -18.25 4.93
CA ILE A 5 -4.23 -17.03 5.35
C ILE A 5 -5.01 -15.83 4.80
N GLN A 6 -5.26 -14.85 5.66
CA GLN A 6 -6.02 -13.65 5.32
C GLN A 6 -5.10 -12.42 5.22
N PRO A 7 -5.46 -11.40 4.43
CA PRO A 7 -4.67 -10.19 4.40
C PRO A 7 -4.77 -9.46 5.74
N PHE A 8 -3.66 -8.94 6.25
CA PHE A 8 -3.68 -8.10 7.46
C PHE A 8 -4.17 -6.68 7.14
N CYS A 9 -4.12 -6.28 5.88
CA CYS A 9 -4.45 -4.95 5.40
C CYS A 9 -5.03 -4.98 3.98
N VAL A 10 -5.88 -4.01 3.67
CA VAL A 10 -6.27 -3.66 2.29
C VAL A 10 -6.00 -2.18 2.07
N SER A 11 -5.02 -1.87 1.22
CA SER A 11 -4.68 -0.50 0.84
C SER A 11 -5.56 -0.05 -0.32
N ILE A 12 -6.22 1.09 -0.13
CA ILE A 12 -7.05 1.75 -1.14
C ILE A 12 -6.38 3.07 -1.49
N THR A 13 -5.84 3.14 -2.70
CA THR A 13 -4.96 4.24 -3.12
C THR A 13 -5.69 5.25 -4.00
N GLY A 14 -5.36 6.54 -3.81
CA GLY A 14 -5.73 7.63 -4.72
C GLY A 14 -7.04 8.32 -4.39
N ALA A 15 -7.40 8.46 -3.11
CA ALA A 15 -8.36 9.49 -2.71
C ALA A 15 -7.78 10.89 -3.00
N ASP A 16 -8.64 11.84 -3.35
CA ASP A 16 -8.28 13.22 -3.74
C ASP A 16 -9.26 14.24 -3.13
N ASP A 17 -9.10 15.53 -3.44
CA ASP A 17 -9.89 16.64 -2.89
C ASP A 17 -11.41 16.49 -3.04
N ASN A 18 -11.88 15.65 -3.97
CA ASN A 18 -13.30 15.39 -4.16
C ASN A 18 -13.89 14.38 -3.16
N VAL A 19 -13.04 13.78 -2.32
CA VAL A 19 -13.44 12.79 -1.32
C VAL A 19 -13.51 13.47 0.04
N ARG A 20 -14.64 13.30 0.74
CA ARG A 20 -14.78 13.78 2.11
C ARG A 20 -13.94 12.90 3.03
N ILE A 21 -13.06 13.52 3.81
CA ILE A 21 -12.18 12.80 4.76
C ILE A 21 -13.03 12.06 5.79
N GLU A 22 -14.18 12.61 6.19
CA GLU A 22 -15.13 11.96 7.10
C GLU A 22 -15.59 10.59 6.61
N ASP A 23 -15.78 10.42 5.31
CA ASP A 23 -16.22 9.14 4.72
C ASP A 23 -15.11 8.09 4.82
N LEU A 24 -13.85 8.50 4.60
CA LEU A 24 -12.66 7.65 4.78
C LEU A 24 -12.50 7.23 6.25
N ILE A 25 -12.70 8.16 7.19
CA ILE A 25 -12.64 7.86 8.62
C ILE A 25 -13.79 6.91 9.03
N ALA A 26 -15.01 7.16 8.56
CA ALA A 26 -16.17 6.31 8.86
C ALA A 26 -15.94 4.87 8.38
N LEU A 27 -15.49 4.69 7.13
CA LEU A 27 -15.14 3.37 6.60
C LEU A 27 -13.96 2.75 7.35
N GLY A 28 -12.92 3.53 7.69
CA GLY A 28 -11.78 3.06 8.46
C GLY A 28 -12.14 2.53 9.86
N ARG A 29 -13.20 3.07 10.47
CA ARG A 29 -13.72 2.59 11.75
C ARG A 29 -14.55 1.31 11.60
N ILE A 30 -15.31 1.17 10.51
CA ILE A 30 -16.11 -0.02 10.22
C ILE A 30 -15.21 -1.19 9.79
N TYR A 31 -14.18 -0.89 8.99
CA TYR A 31 -13.22 -1.85 8.46
C TYR A 31 -11.80 -1.50 8.92
N PRO A 32 -11.43 -1.75 10.19
CA PRO A 32 -10.12 -1.41 10.75
C PRO A 32 -8.91 -1.99 10.01
N PHE A 33 -9.08 -2.93 9.07
CA PHE A 33 -8.01 -3.45 8.21
C PHE A 33 -7.69 -2.55 6.99
N VAL A 34 -8.53 -1.57 6.67
CA VAL A 34 -8.29 -0.67 5.54
C VAL A 34 -7.13 0.29 5.83
N GLU A 35 -6.34 0.58 4.81
CA GLU A 35 -5.31 1.62 4.77
C GLU A 35 -5.61 2.56 3.59
N TRP A 36 -5.50 3.87 3.83
CA TRP A 36 -5.67 4.88 2.78
C TRP A 36 -4.31 5.25 2.18
N GLY A 37 -4.07 4.86 0.93
CA GLY A 37 -2.89 5.23 0.16
C GLY A 37 -3.08 6.60 -0.49
N ILE A 38 -2.35 7.60 -0.01
CA ILE A 38 -2.49 9.00 -0.44
C ILE A 38 -1.32 9.36 -1.36
N LEU A 39 -1.59 9.88 -2.56
CA LEU A 39 -0.53 10.24 -3.50
C LEU A 39 0.11 11.58 -3.13
N HIS A 40 1.44 11.60 -3.04
CA HIS A 40 2.24 12.81 -3.02
C HIS A 40 2.78 13.06 -4.44
N PHE A 41 2.23 14.08 -5.10
CA PHE A 41 2.63 14.51 -6.44
C PHE A 41 2.42 16.03 -6.56
N PRO A 42 3.33 16.85 -5.98
CA PRO A 42 3.19 18.30 -5.89
C PRO A 42 2.82 18.99 -7.22
N GLU A 43 3.41 18.54 -8.32
CA GLU A 43 3.24 19.09 -9.66
C GLU A 43 1.87 18.79 -10.28
N LYS A 44 1.06 17.94 -9.65
CA LYS A 44 -0.28 17.56 -10.09
C LYS A 44 -1.34 17.77 -9.01
N GLU A 45 -1.04 18.48 -7.93
CA GLU A 45 -2.00 18.74 -6.87
C GLU A 45 -3.32 19.33 -7.40
N GLY A 46 -4.43 18.93 -6.78
CA GLY A 46 -5.78 19.32 -7.16
C GLY A 46 -6.31 18.63 -8.42
N THR A 47 -5.52 17.80 -9.10
CA THR A 47 -5.99 16.96 -10.20
C THR A 47 -6.54 15.63 -9.69
N PRO A 48 -7.37 14.90 -10.47
CA PRO A 48 -7.85 13.58 -10.06
C PRO A 48 -6.68 12.68 -9.64
N HIS A 49 -6.86 11.97 -8.52
CA HIS A 49 -5.87 11.12 -7.82
C HIS A 49 -4.83 11.86 -6.96
N ASN A 50 -4.57 13.14 -7.21
CA ASN A 50 -3.44 13.86 -6.63
C ASN A 50 -3.97 14.96 -5.68
N PRO A 51 -4.23 14.62 -4.42
CA PRO A 51 -4.78 15.58 -3.46
C PRO A 51 -3.83 16.76 -3.23
N THR A 52 -4.39 17.94 -2.95
CA THR A 52 -3.62 19.11 -2.46
C THR A 52 -2.89 18.82 -1.15
N PHE A 53 -1.81 19.58 -0.87
CA PHE A 53 -1.11 19.48 0.41
C PHE A 53 -2.04 19.69 1.62
N GLU A 54 -2.96 20.66 1.54
CA GLU A 54 -3.93 20.94 2.61
C GLU A 54 -4.81 19.71 2.89
N TRP A 55 -5.33 19.09 1.83
CA TRP A 55 -6.14 17.88 1.98
C TRP A 55 -5.33 16.72 2.54
N ARG A 56 -4.09 16.50 2.07
CA ARG A 56 -3.21 15.44 2.57
C ARG A 56 -2.92 15.61 4.07
N SER A 57 -2.58 16.83 4.48
CA SER A 57 -2.28 17.18 5.87
C SER A 57 -3.48 16.94 6.80
N GLU A 58 -4.67 17.44 6.42
CA GLU A 58 -5.92 17.20 7.17
C GLU A 58 -6.23 15.69 7.23
N CYS A 59 -6.14 14.98 6.10
CA CYS A 59 -6.43 13.55 6.04
C CYS A 59 -5.50 12.74 6.96
N ALA A 60 -4.20 13.05 6.95
CA ALA A 60 -3.23 12.38 7.82
C ALA A 60 -3.50 12.66 9.30
N ALA A 61 -3.80 13.91 9.65
CA ALA A 61 -4.14 14.30 11.01
C ALA A 61 -5.39 13.56 11.52
N ARG A 62 -6.46 13.52 10.72
CA ARG A 62 -7.70 12.81 11.06
C ARG A 62 -7.50 11.30 11.14
N CYS A 63 -6.71 10.72 10.23
CA CYS A 63 -6.36 9.30 10.30
C CYS A 63 -5.65 8.96 11.62
N ARG A 64 -4.66 9.75 12.04
CA ARG A 64 -3.98 9.54 13.33
C ARG A 64 -4.93 9.71 14.52
N GLN A 65 -5.74 10.77 14.53
CA GLN A 65 -6.71 11.03 15.60
C GLN A 65 -7.67 9.85 15.81
N HIS A 66 -8.10 9.23 14.71
CA HIS A 66 -9.05 8.11 14.74
C HIS A 66 -8.40 6.72 14.66
N ARG A 67 -7.06 6.65 14.66
CA ARG A 67 -6.28 5.41 14.52
C ARG A 67 -6.64 4.61 13.26
N VAL A 68 -6.95 5.31 12.16
CA VAL A 68 -7.17 4.75 10.83
C VAL A 68 -5.81 4.68 10.11
N ARG A 69 -5.53 3.57 9.42
CA ARG A 69 -4.25 3.39 8.72
C ARG A 69 -4.18 4.28 7.50
N SER A 70 -3.00 4.83 7.24
CA SER A 70 -2.71 5.61 6.05
C SER A 70 -1.26 5.43 5.64
N ALA A 71 -1.02 5.52 4.34
CA ALA A 71 0.31 5.51 3.73
C ALA A 71 0.44 6.68 2.75
N LEU A 72 1.63 7.27 2.65
CA LEU A 72 1.94 8.28 1.62
C LEU A 72 2.72 7.64 0.47
N HIS A 73 2.30 7.89 -0.76
CA HIS A 73 2.89 7.30 -1.95
C HIS A 73 3.68 8.38 -2.70
N LEU A 74 5.00 8.27 -2.68
CA LEU A 74 5.92 9.15 -3.42
C LEU A 74 6.00 8.65 -4.87
N CYS A 75 5.50 9.45 -5.81
CA CYS A 75 5.30 9.03 -7.21
C CYS A 75 6.13 9.81 -8.24
N ILE A 76 6.88 10.84 -7.84
CA ILE A 76 7.60 11.70 -8.78
C ILE A 76 9.11 11.72 -8.58
N SER A 77 9.83 11.61 -9.70
CA SER A 77 11.28 11.73 -9.78
C SER A 77 11.84 13.01 -9.16
N GLN A 78 11.13 14.14 -9.16
CA GLN A 78 11.66 15.38 -8.59
C GLN A 78 11.87 15.29 -7.07
N THR A 79 10.90 14.74 -6.34
CA THR A 79 11.03 14.45 -4.89
C THR A 79 12.27 13.59 -4.61
N PHE A 80 12.50 12.58 -5.45
CA PHE A 80 13.64 11.67 -5.28
C PHE A 80 14.99 12.33 -5.66
N ARG A 81 15.00 13.22 -6.66
CA ARG A 81 16.20 14.01 -6.98
C ARG A 81 16.56 14.98 -5.85
N MET A 82 15.57 15.58 -5.19
CA MET A 82 15.81 16.42 -4.01
C MET A 82 16.47 15.61 -2.88
N LEU A 83 15.99 14.39 -2.62
CA LEU A 83 16.60 13.47 -1.64
C LEU A 83 18.05 13.12 -1.98
N LEU A 84 18.36 12.85 -3.25
CA LEU A 84 19.73 12.59 -3.70
C LEU A 84 20.63 13.82 -3.55
N ALA A 85 20.09 15.00 -3.87
CA ALA A 85 20.81 16.27 -3.76
C ALA A 85 20.96 16.77 -2.31
N ARG A 86 20.28 16.12 -1.33
CA ARG A 86 20.17 16.58 0.07
C ARG A 86 19.61 18.00 0.17
N GLN A 87 18.61 18.29 -0.65
CA GLN A 87 17.97 19.61 -0.78
C GLN A 87 16.51 19.59 -0.31
N GLU A 88 16.11 18.54 0.39
CA GLU A 88 14.78 18.41 0.93
C GLU A 88 14.49 19.39 2.07
N GLU A 89 13.24 19.86 2.12
CA GLU A 89 12.78 20.75 3.16
C GLU A 89 12.39 19.99 4.44
N ILE A 90 12.48 20.64 5.59
CA ILE A 90 12.02 20.07 6.88
C ILE A 90 10.52 19.69 6.82
N SER A 91 9.73 20.50 6.10
CA SER A 91 8.29 20.28 5.85
C SER A 91 8.01 18.93 5.20
N PHE A 92 8.88 18.47 4.29
CA PHE A 92 8.75 17.19 3.61
C PHE A 92 8.85 16.02 4.59
N PHE A 93 9.91 15.97 5.41
CA PHE A 93 10.04 14.91 6.43
C PHE A 93 8.98 15.00 7.52
N TYR A 94 8.50 16.21 7.84
CA TYR A 94 7.37 16.38 8.73
C TYR A 94 6.13 15.69 8.15
N GLU A 95 5.81 15.92 6.86
CA GLU A 95 4.71 15.26 6.14
C GLU A 95 4.86 13.74 6.15
N LEU A 96 6.04 13.20 5.78
CA LEU A 96 6.28 11.75 5.74
C LEU A 96 5.94 11.06 7.07
N ARG A 97 6.30 11.68 8.20
CA ARG A 97 6.04 11.15 9.55
C ARG A 97 4.59 11.25 10.00
N GLN A 98 3.74 11.94 9.23
CA GLN A 98 2.31 12.00 9.52
C GLN A 98 1.59 10.69 9.18
N TYR A 99 2.20 9.82 8.37
CA TYR A 99 1.65 8.57 7.86
C TYR A 99 2.25 7.36 8.56
N GLY A 100 1.53 6.23 8.52
CA GLY A 100 2.00 4.98 9.13
C GLY A 100 3.15 4.35 8.36
N ARG A 101 3.15 4.48 7.02
CA ARG A 101 4.18 3.99 6.11
C ARG A 101 4.31 4.91 4.89
N VAL A 102 5.42 4.83 4.18
CA VAL A 102 5.66 5.55 2.92
C VAL A 102 6.02 4.57 1.82
N GLN A 103 5.31 4.65 0.70
CA GLN A 103 5.59 3.88 -0.50
C GLN A 103 6.44 4.70 -1.47
N ALA A 104 7.60 4.17 -1.85
CA ALA A 104 8.48 4.80 -2.84
C ALA A 104 8.28 4.14 -4.21
N ASN A 105 7.56 4.81 -5.11
CA ASN A 105 7.31 4.34 -6.47
C ASN A 105 8.41 4.84 -7.42
N LEU A 106 9.57 4.21 -7.34
CA LEU A 106 10.73 4.53 -8.17
C LEU A 106 10.76 3.71 -9.46
N ASN A 107 11.21 4.34 -10.55
CA ASN A 107 11.41 3.72 -11.85
C ASN A 107 10.19 3.02 -12.48
N GLY A 108 8.97 3.25 -11.97
CA GLY A 108 7.79 2.50 -12.42
C GLY A 108 7.32 2.82 -13.84
N ARG A 109 7.47 4.07 -14.28
CA ARG A 109 7.06 4.51 -15.64
C ARG A 109 8.24 4.88 -16.54
N GLU A 110 9.23 5.52 -15.96
CA GLU A 110 10.48 5.93 -16.61
C GLU A 110 11.64 5.46 -15.74
N ARG A 111 12.69 4.89 -16.34
CA ARG A 111 13.92 4.50 -15.64
C ARG A 111 14.77 5.75 -15.39
N ALA A 112 14.32 6.58 -14.46
CA ALA A 112 14.92 7.87 -14.16
C ALA A 112 16.18 7.79 -13.28
N PHE A 113 16.39 6.66 -12.59
CA PHE A 113 17.47 6.47 -11.63
C PHE A 113 18.23 5.16 -11.89
N SER A 114 19.54 5.20 -11.70
CA SER A 114 20.40 4.01 -11.65
C SER A 114 20.17 3.16 -10.39
N HIS A 115 20.65 1.92 -10.39
CA HIS A 115 20.51 1.03 -9.23
C HIS A 115 21.15 1.60 -7.95
N SER A 116 22.30 2.26 -8.05
CA SER A 116 22.96 2.90 -6.91
C SER A 116 22.13 4.06 -6.38
N GLU A 117 21.60 4.91 -7.26
CA GLU A 117 20.73 6.03 -6.86
C GLU A 117 19.45 5.53 -6.18
N LEU A 118 18.84 4.43 -6.66
CA LEU A 118 17.70 3.82 -6.00
C LEU A 118 18.04 3.39 -4.56
N ILE A 119 19.18 2.74 -4.37
CA ILE A 119 19.65 2.31 -3.04
C ILE A 119 19.88 3.53 -2.14
N ASP A 120 20.52 4.57 -2.65
CA ASP A 120 20.78 5.81 -1.90
C ASP A 120 19.47 6.50 -1.47
N ILE A 121 18.48 6.57 -2.36
CA ILE A 121 17.15 7.10 -2.04
C ILE A 121 16.48 6.28 -0.93
N TYR A 122 16.48 4.95 -1.04
CA TYR A 122 15.88 4.09 -0.02
C TYR A 122 16.60 4.23 1.33
N GLN A 123 17.92 4.27 1.33
CA GLN A 123 18.72 4.46 2.55
C GLN A 123 18.47 5.83 3.19
N SER A 124 18.35 6.90 2.37
CA SER A 124 17.99 8.22 2.84
C SER A 124 16.62 8.20 3.55
N LEU A 125 15.59 7.65 2.90
CA LEU A 125 14.26 7.53 3.50
C LEU A 125 14.26 6.69 4.80
N LEU A 126 15.05 5.61 4.86
CA LEU A 126 15.23 4.82 6.07
C LEU A 126 15.97 5.59 7.17
N ALA A 127 16.91 6.47 6.85
CA ALA A 127 17.59 7.27 7.88
C ALA A 127 16.64 8.19 8.66
N HIS A 128 15.43 8.45 8.14
CA HIS A 128 14.45 9.35 8.77
C HIS A 128 13.35 8.67 9.60
N ASP A 129 13.53 7.40 9.95
CA ASP A 129 12.60 6.63 10.81
C ASP A 129 11.19 6.45 10.24
N VAL A 130 11.11 6.38 8.90
CA VAL A 130 9.88 6.13 8.17
C VAL A 130 9.81 4.64 7.78
N PRO A 131 8.73 3.90 8.09
CA PRO A 131 8.52 2.57 7.55
C PRO A 131 8.26 2.63 6.04
N LEU A 132 8.99 1.86 5.24
CA LEU A 132 8.94 1.94 3.79
C LEU A 132 8.25 0.75 3.12
N ILE A 133 7.54 1.04 2.04
CA ILE A 133 7.04 0.07 1.07
C ILE A 133 7.86 0.27 -0.23
N LEU A 134 8.59 -0.77 -0.63
CA LEU A 134 9.39 -0.79 -1.84
C LEU A 134 8.57 -1.38 -2.99
N GLN A 135 8.30 -0.60 -4.03
CA GLN A 135 7.56 -1.09 -5.20
C GLN A 135 8.47 -1.97 -6.06
N TYR A 136 8.25 -3.28 -6.04
CA TYR A 136 9.02 -4.28 -6.75
C TYR A 136 8.47 -4.51 -8.16
N HIS A 137 9.32 -4.25 -9.13
CA HIS A 137 9.14 -4.52 -10.56
C HIS A 137 10.52 -4.59 -11.22
N GLU A 138 10.58 -4.88 -12.53
CA GLU A 138 11.85 -5.06 -13.26
C GLU A 138 12.84 -3.89 -13.07
N GLY A 139 12.36 -2.65 -13.00
CA GLY A 139 13.19 -1.44 -12.90
C GLY A 139 13.70 -1.12 -11.49
N SER A 140 13.27 -1.86 -10.46
CA SER A 140 13.66 -1.66 -9.06
C SER A 140 14.17 -2.93 -8.38
N ALA A 141 13.91 -4.12 -8.95
CA ALA A 141 14.19 -5.42 -8.37
C ALA A 141 15.61 -5.55 -7.83
N TYR A 142 16.63 -5.29 -8.67
CA TYR A 142 18.03 -5.42 -8.27
C TYR A 142 18.39 -4.52 -7.07
N ALA A 143 17.91 -3.27 -7.05
CA ALA A 143 18.17 -2.35 -5.97
C ALA A 143 17.49 -2.78 -4.66
N ILE A 144 16.26 -3.30 -4.76
CA ILE A 144 15.52 -3.82 -3.60
C ILE A 144 16.20 -5.07 -3.05
N ASP A 145 16.56 -6.03 -3.90
CA ASP A 145 17.27 -7.25 -3.50
C ASP A 145 18.58 -6.93 -2.79
N SER A 146 19.36 -5.99 -3.36
CA SER A 146 20.64 -5.55 -2.79
C SER A 146 20.47 -4.88 -1.43
N LEU A 147 19.50 -3.96 -1.31
CA LEU A 147 19.20 -3.27 -0.05
C LEU A 147 18.77 -4.27 1.03
N LEU A 148 17.86 -5.19 0.70
CA LEU A 148 17.31 -6.15 1.64
C LEU A 148 18.36 -7.17 2.10
N ALA A 149 19.22 -7.64 1.19
CA ALA A 149 20.37 -8.47 1.53
C ALA A 149 21.33 -7.76 2.48
N ALA A 150 21.62 -6.47 2.24
CA ALA A 150 22.44 -5.68 3.14
C ALA A 150 21.80 -5.53 4.53
N LEU A 151 20.50 -5.17 4.60
CA LEU A 151 19.79 -5.01 5.87
C LEU A 151 19.77 -6.29 6.71
N ALA A 152 19.64 -7.46 6.09
CA ALA A 152 19.65 -8.75 6.78
C ALA A 152 20.97 -9.07 7.50
N THR A 153 22.07 -8.40 7.13
CA THR A 153 23.38 -8.54 7.80
C THR A 153 23.59 -7.53 8.93
N THR A 154 22.66 -6.59 9.13
CA THR A 154 22.73 -5.56 10.17
C THR A 154 21.83 -5.89 11.37
N SER A 155 22.08 -5.27 12.53
CA SER A 155 21.20 -5.39 13.71
C SER A 155 19.83 -4.70 13.54
N ILE A 156 19.55 -4.07 12.39
CA ILE A 156 18.22 -3.54 12.05
C ILE A 156 17.36 -4.73 11.66
N SER A 157 16.58 -5.29 12.59
CA SER A 157 15.71 -6.45 12.31
C SER A 157 14.62 -6.09 11.27
N PRO A 158 14.69 -6.57 10.02
CA PRO A 158 13.53 -6.62 9.14
C PRO A 158 12.62 -7.69 9.77
N PRO A 159 11.47 -7.30 10.34
CA PRO A 159 10.31 -6.98 9.50
C PRO A 159 9.62 -5.65 9.85
N GLN A 160 10.21 -4.81 10.70
CA GLN A 160 9.48 -3.65 11.25
C GLN A 160 9.57 -2.37 10.42
N ARG A 161 10.49 -2.27 9.45
CA ARG A 161 10.77 -1.00 8.75
C ARG A 161 10.66 -1.04 7.24
N VAL A 162 10.61 -2.22 6.64
CA VAL A 162 10.55 -2.39 5.17
C VAL A 162 9.54 -3.47 4.81
N SER A 163 8.71 -3.16 3.83
CA SER A 163 7.78 -4.08 3.16
C SER A 163 8.02 -4.02 1.65
N VAL A 164 7.61 -5.06 0.93
CA VAL A 164 7.73 -5.12 -0.53
C VAL A 164 6.36 -5.18 -1.17
N LEU A 165 6.09 -4.37 -2.19
CA LEU A 165 4.86 -4.41 -2.98
C LEU A 165 5.15 -4.97 -4.38
N PHE A 166 4.56 -6.11 -4.73
CA PHE A 166 4.54 -6.57 -6.11
C PHE A 166 3.52 -5.76 -6.93
N ASP A 167 4.03 -4.91 -7.82
CA ASP A 167 3.22 -4.15 -8.79
C ASP A 167 3.94 -4.10 -10.15
N ALA A 168 3.93 -5.22 -10.86
CA ALA A 168 4.53 -5.34 -12.19
C ALA A 168 3.91 -4.38 -13.22
N SER A 169 2.71 -3.86 -12.96
CA SER A 169 2.02 -2.91 -13.84
C SER A 169 2.43 -1.46 -13.59
N CYS A 170 3.11 -1.18 -12.47
CA CYS A 170 3.49 0.15 -12.01
C CYS A 170 2.31 1.13 -11.99
N GLY A 171 1.20 0.70 -11.38
CA GLY A 171 -0.03 1.49 -11.27
C GLY A 171 -0.89 1.54 -12.55
N LYS A 172 -0.60 0.72 -13.58
CA LYS A 172 -1.46 0.62 -14.78
C LYS A 172 -2.74 -0.19 -14.55
N GLY A 173 -2.86 -0.86 -13.40
CA GLY A 173 -4.06 -1.60 -13.03
C GLY A 173 -4.26 -2.85 -13.89
N LYS A 174 -3.18 -3.48 -14.36
CA LYS A 174 -3.24 -4.75 -15.08
C LYS A 174 -3.07 -5.89 -14.10
N SER A 175 -3.98 -6.86 -14.11
CA SER A 175 -3.82 -8.08 -13.32
C SER A 175 -2.65 -8.89 -13.85
N PRO A 176 -1.79 -9.43 -12.96
CA PRO A 176 -0.73 -10.32 -13.37
C PRO A 176 -1.29 -11.68 -13.81
N HIS A 177 -0.52 -12.43 -14.59
CA HIS A 177 -0.89 -13.79 -15.00
C HIS A 177 -0.84 -14.80 -13.84
N ALA A 178 0.03 -14.54 -12.86
CA ALA A 178 0.18 -15.32 -11.64
C ALA A 178 0.59 -14.40 -10.48
N TRP A 179 0.27 -14.80 -9.25
CA TRP A 179 0.69 -14.09 -8.04
C TRP A 179 1.99 -14.70 -7.51
N GLU A 180 2.98 -13.84 -7.27
CA GLU A 180 4.31 -14.26 -6.81
C GLU A 180 4.28 -14.83 -5.38
N LYS A 181 5.25 -15.69 -5.07
CA LYS A 181 5.49 -16.12 -3.69
C LYS A 181 5.87 -14.91 -2.83
N PRO A 182 5.52 -14.91 -1.53
CA PRO A 182 5.84 -13.80 -0.65
C PRO A 182 7.35 -13.64 -0.50
N TYR A 183 7.79 -12.40 -0.34
CA TYR A 183 9.20 -12.04 -0.36
C TYR A 183 9.91 -12.49 0.92
N SER A 184 11.13 -13.01 0.80
CA SER A 184 11.98 -13.46 1.92
C SER A 184 13.44 -13.08 1.71
N VAL A 185 14.17 -12.84 2.80
CA VAL A 185 15.64 -12.71 2.79
C VAL A 185 16.22 -13.74 3.75
N GLY A 186 16.85 -14.79 3.23
CA GLY A 186 17.23 -15.94 4.04
C GLY A 186 16.01 -16.54 4.75
N ASN A 187 16.05 -16.56 6.09
CA ASN A 187 14.94 -17.04 6.93
C ASN A 187 14.08 -15.90 7.49
N ILE A 188 14.12 -14.71 6.90
CA ILE A 188 13.36 -13.55 7.34
C ILE A 188 12.20 -13.32 6.37
N ALA A 189 10.98 -13.45 6.86
CA ALA A 189 9.77 -13.11 6.12
C ALA A 189 9.64 -11.58 6.00
N ILE A 190 9.41 -11.08 4.79
CA ILE A 190 9.10 -9.67 4.55
C ILE A 190 7.59 -9.54 4.31
N ASP A 191 6.96 -8.59 4.98
CA ASP A 191 5.56 -8.25 4.69
C ASP A 191 5.43 -7.90 3.20
N THR A 192 4.55 -8.61 2.50
CA THR A 192 4.44 -8.54 1.04
C THR A 192 3.06 -8.05 0.60
N GLY A 193 3.05 -7.06 -0.27
CA GLY A 193 1.86 -6.49 -0.87
C GLY A 193 1.64 -7.02 -2.27
N TYR A 194 0.38 -7.13 -2.66
CA TYR A 194 -0.02 -7.57 -3.99
C TYR A 194 -0.94 -6.53 -4.63
N ALA A 195 -0.52 -5.99 -5.77
CA ALA A 195 -1.30 -5.06 -6.58
C ALA A 195 -1.50 -5.59 -8.01
N GLY A 196 -2.44 -4.98 -8.74
CA GLY A 196 -2.64 -5.23 -10.16
C GLY A 196 -4.08 -5.58 -10.52
N GLY A 197 -4.81 -4.59 -11.04
CA GLY A 197 -6.15 -4.79 -11.62
C GLY A 197 -7.21 -5.33 -10.64
N VAL A 198 -7.01 -5.14 -9.34
CA VAL A 198 -7.95 -5.57 -8.31
C VAL A 198 -9.14 -4.61 -8.25
N SER A 199 -10.35 -5.17 -8.19
CA SER A 199 -11.63 -4.44 -8.20
C SER A 199 -12.69 -5.16 -7.35
N PRO A 200 -13.86 -4.53 -7.10
CA PRO A 200 -14.96 -5.19 -6.40
C PRO A 200 -15.41 -6.50 -7.07
N GLU A 201 -15.25 -6.61 -8.38
CA GLU A 201 -15.72 -7.75 -9.18
C GLU A 201 -14.78 -8.96 -9.10
N ASN A 202 -13.49 -8.78 -8.79
CA ASN A 202 -12.50 -9.85 -8.76
C ASN A 202 -11.78 -10.06 -7.42
N ILE A 203 -12.01 -9.22 -6.41
CA ILE A 203 -11.30 -9.30 -5.12
C ILE A 203 -11.40 -10.69 -4.46
N GLY A 204 -12.55 -11.37 -4.55
CA GLY A 204 -12.72 -12.72 -4.00
C GLY A 204 -11.71 -13.72 -4.57
N PRO A 205 -11.74 -13.99 -5.90
CA PRO A 205 -10.74 -14.83 -6.56
C PRO A 205 -9.29 -14.37 -6.35
N VAL A 206 -9.03 -13.06 -6.29
CA VAL A 206 -7.68 -12.53 -5.99
C VAL A 206 -7.22 -12.97 -4.60
N LEU A 207 -8.07 -12.85 -3.58
CA LEU A 207 -7.74 -13.28 -2.22
C LEU A 207 -7.43 -14.78 -2.17
N ASP A 208 -8.20 -15.60 -2.89
CA ASP A 208 -7.97 -17.05 -2.94
C ASP A 208 -6.62 -17.38 -3.57
N ALA A 209 -6.30 -16.76 -4.72
CA ALA A 209 -5.06 -17.01 -5.43
C ALA A 209 -3.82 -16.50 -4.68
N VAL A 210 -3.89 -15.32 -4.06
CA VAL A 210 -2.79 -14.79 -3.23
C VAL A 210 -2.61 -15.64 -1.98
N ALA A 211 -3.68 -16.03 -1.29
CA ALA A 211 -3.59 -16.90 -0.12
C ALA A 211 -2.94 -18.25 -0.47
N GLN A 212 -3.22 -18.80 -1.66
CA GLN A 212 -2.56 -20.01 -2.15
C GLN A 212 -1.06 -19.80 -2.39
N ALA A 213 -0.66 -18.69 -3.04
CA ALA A 213 0.74 -18.35 -3.26
C ALA A 213 1.52 -18.17 -1.95
N VAL A 214 0.90 -17.51 -0.96
CA VAL A 214 1.47 -17.29 0.38
C VAL A 214 1.56 -18.58 1.18
N SER A 215 0.51 -19.41 1.20
CA SER A 215 0.48 -20.68 1.94
C SER A 215 1.46 -21.72 1.40
N GLY A 216 1.84 -21.62 0.12
CA GLY A 216 2.88 -22.45 -0.49
C GLY A 216 4.29 -22.18 0.06
N SER A 217 4.51 -21.04 0.73
CA SER A 217 5.77 -20.71 1.39
C SER A 217 5.79 -21.32 2.81
N ARG A 218 6.45 -22.48 2.97
CA ARG A 218 6.41 -23.28 4.21
C ARG A 218 7.56 -23.02 5.18
N THR A 219 8.48 -22.10 4.86
CA THR A 219 9.71 -21.89 5.63
C THR A 219 9.52 -20.92 6.80
N VAL A 220 8.66 -19.91 6.64
CA VAL A 220 8.36 -18.88 7.66
C VAL A 220 6.93 -18.33 7.52
N PRO A 221 6.29 -17.88 8.61
CA PRO A 221 4.95 -17.30 8.54
C PRO A 221 4.99 -15.93 7.85
N HIS A 222 4.35 -15.82 6.68
CA HIS A 222 4.24 -14.56 5.93
C HIS A 222 2.93 -13.84 6.22
N ARG A 223 3.00 -12.51 6.28
CA ARG A 223 1.83 -11.64 6.24
C ARG A 223 1.77 -10.93 4.90
N TYR A 224 0.56 -10.66 4.45
CA TYR A 224 0.36 -9.95 3.20
C TYR A 224 -0.77 -8.92 3.25
N TRP A 225 -0.73 -7.97 2.32
CA TRP A 225 -1.83 -7.04 2.07
C TRP A 225 -2.19 -7.01 0.59
N ILE A 226 -3.38 -6.50 0.28
CA ILE A 226 -3.82 -6.23 -1.10
C ILE A 226 -3.82 -4.71 -1.30
N ASP A 227 -3.28 -4.23 -2.41
CA ASP A 227 -3.33 -2.82 -2.81
C ASP A 227 -4.16 -2.65 -4.09
N MET A 228 -4.97 -1.58 -4.13
CA MET A 228 -5.75 -1.25 -5.31
C MET A 228 -5.95 0.26 -5.49
N GLN A 229 -6.03 0.69 -6.74
CA GLN A 229 -6.22 2.09 -7.11
C GLN A 229 -7.30 2.26 -8.18
N SER A 230 -7.09 1.69 -9.38
CA SER A 230 -7.99 1.94 -10.51
C SER A 230 -9.34 1.20 -10.42
N GLY A 231 -9.38 0.00 -9.84
CA GLY A 231 -10.60 -0.81 -9.76
C GLY A 231 -11.69 -0.22 -8.87
N VAL A 232 -11.35 0.70 -7.97
CA VAL A 232 -12.28 1.41 -7.08
C VAL A 232 -12.69 2.79 -7.60
N ARG A 233 -12.53 3.02 -8.91
CA ARG A 233 -12.92 4.28 -9.56
C ARG A 233 -14.11 4.11 -10.49
N THR A 234 -14.91 5.15 -10.61
CA THR A 234 -16.00 5.27 -11.59
C THR A 234 -15.77 6.54 -12.40
N GLN A 235 -15.68 6.39 -13.73
CA GLN A 235 -15.34 7.48 -14.65
C GLN A 235 -14.09 8.27 -14.22
N GLY A 236 -13.08 7.56 -13.72
CA GLY A 236 -11.85 8.18 -13.27
C GLY A 236 -12.00 9.05 -12.02
N ARG A 237 -13.04 8.87 -11.20
CA ARG A 237 -13.20 9.46 -9.85
C ARG A 237 -13.17 8.37 -8.78
N PHE A 238 -12.65 8.67 -7.60
CA PHE A 238 -12.67 7.77 -6.45
C PHE A 238 -14.12 7.45 -6.05
N ASP A 239 -14.47 6.17 -5.96
CA ASP A 239 -15.84 5.71 -5.73
C ASP A 239 -15.95 4.99 -4.39
N ILE A 240 -16.47 5.70 -3.38
CA ILE A 240 -16.68 5.18 -2.02
C ILE A 240 -17.57 3.94 -2.01
N GLY A 241 -18.56 3.86 -2.90
CA GLY A 241 -19.44 2.69 -3.01
C GLY A 241 -18.68 1.46 -3.50
N LYS A 242 -17.77 1.61 -4.47
CA LYS A 242 -16.87 0.53 -4.90
C LYS A 242 -15.92 0.10 -3.79
N VAL A 243 -15.36 1.06 -3.06
CA VAL A 243 -14.50 0.79 -1.90
C VAL A 243 -15.25 -0.04 -0.86
N GLU A 244 -16.46 0.36 -0.45
CA GLU A 244 -17.24 -0.40 0.53
C GLU A 244 -17.54 -1.82 0.05
N ARG A 245 -17.85 -2.03 -1.24
CA ARG A 245 -18.07 -3.37 -1.79
C ARG A 245 -16.83 -4.27 -1.63
N VAL A 246 -15.64 -3.74 -1.93
CA VAL A 246 -14.38 -4.46 -1.70
C VAL A 246 -14.22 -4.82 -0.23
N LEU A 247 -14.33 -3.82 0.66
CA LEU A 247 -14.11 -4.00 2.09
C LEU A 247 -15.10 -4.99 2.70
N ARG A 248 -16.36 -4.97 2.26
CA ARG A 248 -17.37 -5.93 2.70
C ARG A 248 -17.03 -7.37 2.31
N VAL A 249 -16.55 -7.59 1.07
CA VAL A 249 -16.11 -8.92 0.63
C VAL A 249 -14.92 -9.40 1.46
N VAL A 250 -13.92 -8.55 1.69
CA VAL A 250 -12.76 -8.90 2.52
C VAL A 250 -13.18 -9.20 3.94
N ALA A 251 -14.00 -8.34 4.56
CA ALA A 251 -14.50 -8.50 5.92
C ALA A 251 -15.25 -9.83 6.11
N SER A 252 -16.05 -10.26 5.13
CA SER A 252 -16.77 -11.54 5.19
C SER A 252 -15.84 -12.77 5.28
N ARG A 253 -14.57 -12.62 4.88
CA ARG A 253 -13.55 -13.68 4.90
C ARG A 253 -12.63 -13.61 6.13
N LEU A 254 -12.62 -12.47 6.83
CA LEU A 254 -11.87 -12.32 8.08
C LEU A 254 -12.67 -12.93 9.25
N ALA A 255 -12.07 -13.90 9.94
CA ALA A 255 -12.70 -14.59 11.08
C ALA A 255 -13.25 -13.62 12.16
N THR A 256 -12.56 -12.51 12.38
CA THR A 256 -12.95 -11.45 13.33
C THR A 256 -14.23 -10.70 12.95
N PHE A 257 -14.59 -10.66 11.65
CA PHE A 257 -15.69 -9.86 11.12
C PHE A 257 -16.87 -10.70 10.58
N ALA A 258 -16.70 -12.02 10.45
CA ALA A 258 -17.74 -12.95 9.99
C ALA A 258 -19.09 -12.82 10.75
N PRO A 259 -19.14 -12.59 12.09
CA PRO A 259 -20.40 -12.44 12.81
C PRO A 259 -21.13 -11.11 12.52
N MET A 260 -20.41 -10.03 12.18
CA MET A 260 -21.01 -8.70 11.95
C MET A 260 -21.69 -8.61 10.57
N VAL A 261 -21.15 -9.28 9.55
CA VAL A 261 -21.72 -9.25 8.19
C VAL A 261 -22.99 -10.10 8.09
N ALA A 262 -23.08 -11.20 8.84
CA ALA A 262 -24.26 -12.07 8.87
C ALA A 262 -25.51 -11.31 9.37
N ASN A 263 -25.37 -10.43 10.36
CA ASN A 263 -26.49 -9.65 10.91
C ASN A 263 -26.94 -8.51 9.98
N ALA A 264 -26.07 -7.96 9.14
CA ALA A 264 -26.43 -6.93 8.16
C ALA A 264 -27.24 -7.47 6.96
N VAL A 265 -27.18 -8.78 6.69
CA VAL A 265 -27.97 -9.44 5.64
C VAL A 265 -29.38 -9.80 6.15
N ILE A 266 -29.52 -10.10 7.45
CA ILE A 266 -30.81 -10.44 8.07
C ILE A 266 -31.66 -9.16 8.30
N GLY A 267 -31.03 -8.01 8.55
CA GLY A 267 -31.72 -6.73 8.79
C GLY A 267 -32.34 -6.03 7.56
N LYS A 268 -32.28 -6.63 6.36
CA LYS A 268 -32.98 -6.13 5.14
C LYS A 268 -34.22 -6.94 4.76
N LYS A 269 -34.65 -7.87 5.61
CA LYS A 269 -35.96 -8.51 5.53
C LYS A 269 -36.73 -8.18 6.79
N ASN A 270 -37.40 -7.03 6.80
CA ASN A 270 -38.65 -6.74 7.52
C ASN A 270 -39.15 -5.39 7.03
#